data_AF-A0A2X3H6K9-F1
#
_entry.id   AF-A0A2X3H6K9-F1
#
_cell.length_a   1.000
_cell.length_b   1.000
_cell.length_c   1.000
_cell.angle_alpha   90.00
_cell.angle_beta   90.00
_cell.angle_gamma   90.00
#
_symmetry.space_group_name_H-M   'P 1'
#
loop_
_entity.id
_entity.type
_entity.pdbx_description
1 polymer ?
#
loop_
_entity_poly.entity_id
_entity_poly.type
_entity_poly.pdbx_seq_one_letter_code
_entity_poly.pdbx_strand_id
1 'polypeptide(L)' 'MPSTIRSWRWGCAPSRVPLFNAQGQVQAALNVGVHAGQMTAREMIERVLPELQKAARELTLLLR' A
#
# COMPACT_ATOMS: atom_id res chain seq x y z
N MET A 1 14.72 1.22 -14.02
CA MET A 1 14.81 1.52 -12.58
C MET A 1 13.49 2.14 -12.14
N PRO A 2 12.47 1.38 -11.66
CA PRO A 2 11.23 2.01 -11.25
C PRO A 2 11.34 2.53 -9.81
N SER A 3 11.38 3.86 -9.72
CA SER A 3 10.79 4.75 -8.71
C SER A 3 10.77 4.28 -7.25
N THR A 4 11.72 4.83 -6.51
CA THR A 4 11.77 5.03 -5.06
C THR A 4 10.42 5.46 -4.46
N ILE A 5 9.75 4.55 -3.75
CA ILE A 5 8.72 4.88 -2.75
C ILE A 5 9.46 5.39 -1.51
N ARG A 6 9.70 6.71 -1.43
CA ARG A 6 10.27 7.31 -0.21
C ARG A 6 9.73 8.72 -0.01
N SER A 7 8.70 8.84 0.83
CA SER A 7 8.39 10.04 1.60
C SER A 7 7.21 9.72 2.53
N TRP A 8 7.51 9.29 3.76
CA TRP A 8 6.50 9.12 4.82
C TRP A 8 6.50 10.40 5.66
N ARG A 9 5.50 11.26 5.44
CA ARG A 9 5.30 12.47 6.25
C ARG A 9 4.38 12.14 7.43
N TRP A 10 4.86 12.44 8.63
CA TRP A 10 4.19 12.22 9.90
C TRP A 10 2.85 12.97 9.96
N GLY A 11 1.75 12.26 10.26
CA GLY A 11 0.45 12.89 10.57
C GLY A 11 -0.83 12.21 10.09
N CYS A 12 -0.78 10.98 9.56
CA CYS A 12 -1.83 10.24 8.83
C CYS A 12 -1.66 10.32 7.32
N ALA A 13 -1.05 9.29 6.74
CA ALA A 13 -1.28 8.94 5.35
C ALA A 13 -1.63 7.45 5.34
N PRO A 14 -2.82 7.06 4.83
CA PRO A 14 -3.19 5.66 4.72
C PRO A 14 -2.09 4.93 3.97
N SER A 15 -1.67 3.75 4.43
CA SER A 15 -0.62 3.01 3.73
C SER A 15 -1.06 2.77 2.30
N ARG A 16 -0.35 3.37 1.35
CA ARG A 16 -0.68 3.36 -0.08
C ARG A 16 0.21 2.33 -0.77
N VAL A 17 -0.39 1.23 -1.23
CA VAL A 17 0.30 0.15 -1.94
C VAL A 17 -0.01 0.28 -3.44
N PRO A 18 1.00 0.44 -4.32
CA PRO A 18 0.76 0.52 -5.75
C PRO A 18 0.28 -0.81 -6.32
N LEU A 19 -0.64 -0.75 -7.28
CA LEU A 19 -1.06 -1.87 -8.12
C LEU A 19 -0.41 -1.71 -9.48
N PHE A 20 0.24 -2.78 -9.94
CA PHE A 20 0.94 -2.79 -11.23
C PHE A 20 0.12 -3.55 -12.26
N ASN A 21 0.19 -3.19 -13.53
CA ASN A 21 -0.31 -4.04 -14.63
C ASN A 21 0.74 -5.09 -15.01
N ALA A 22 0.40 -5.99 -15.94
CA ALA A 22 1.30 -7.04 -16.42
C ALA A 22 2.61 -6.51 -17.05
N GLN A 23 2.63 -5.23 -17.47
CA GLN A 23 3.80 -4.55 -18.04
C GLN A 23 4.68 -3.87 -16.96
N GLY A 24 4.31 -4.02 -15.68
CA GLY A 24 5.02 -3.41 -14.55
C GLY A 24 4.76 -1.92 -14.36
N GLN A 25 3.72 -1.37 -15.01
CA GLN A 25 3.32 0.04 -14.87
C GLN A 25 2.32 0.19 -13.72
N VAL A 26 2.45 1.25 -12.92
CA VAL A 26 1.47 1.56 -11.86
C VAL A 26 0.17 2.00 -12.49
N GLN A 27 -0.91 1.24 -12.28
CA GLN A 27 -2.24 1.53 -12.83
C GLN A 27 -3.19 2.11 -11.78
N ALA A 28 -2.98 1.76 -10.51
CA ALA A 28 -3.78 2.21 -9.38
C ALA A 28 -3.00 2.14 -8.06
N ALA A 29 -3.59 2.60 -6.97
CA ALA A 29 -3.02 2.45 -5.63
C ALA A 29 -4.10 2.10 -4.60
N LEU A 30 -3.82 1.09 -3.79
CA LEU A 30 -4.67 0.65 -2.70
C LEU A 30 -4.33 1.43 -1.43
N ASN A 31 -5.34 2.05 -0.82
CA ASN A 31 -5.18 2.82 0.41
C ASN A 31 -5.98 2.14 1.53
N VAL A 32 -5.45 2.11 2.76
CA VAL A 32 -6.23 1.72 3.95
C VAL A 32 -6.18 2.82 5.01
N GLY A 33 -7.35 3.28 5.43
CA GLY A 33 -7.49 4.19 6.56
C GLY A 33 -7.74 3.40 7.84
N VAL A 34 -7.02 3.72 8.91
CA VAL A 34 -7.33 3.27 10.27
C VAL A 34 -7.52 4.48 11.17
N HIS A 35 -8.39 4.36 12.18
CA HIS A 35 -8.51 5.41 13.19
C HIS A 35 -7.20 5.54 13.97
N ALA A 36 -6.60 6.73 13.98
CA ALA A 36 -5.27 6.99 14.52
C ALA A 36 -5.10 6.67 16.02
N GLY A 37 -6.20 6.55 16.78
CA GLY A 37 -6.18 6.15 18.19
C GLY A 37 -6.23 4.63 18.43
N GLN A 38 -6.40 3.81 17.40
CA GLN A 38 -6.55 2.35 17.54
C GLN A 38 -5.30 1.56 17.16
N MET A 39 -4.39 2.12 16.37
CA MET A 39 -3.17 1.43 15.94
C MET A 39 -2.01 2.41 15.79
N THR A 40 -0.86 2.02 16.30
CA THR A 40 0.41 2.72 16.07
C THR A 40 0.90 2.50 14.63
N ALA A 41 1.79 3.38 14.16
CA ALA A 41 2.44 3.21 12.84
C ALA A 41 3.20 1.88 12.73
N ARG A 42 3.81 1.42 13.84
CA ARG A 42 4.50 0.14 13.90
C ARG A 42 3.53 -1.03 13.68
N GLU A 43 2.40 -1.04 14.38
CA GLU A 43 1.38 -2.07 14.22
C GLU A 43 0.77 -2.06 12.81
N MET A 44 0.62 -0.88 12.19
CA MET A 44 0.21 -0.79 10.78
C MET A 44 1.22 -1.46 9.85
N ILE A 45 2.53 -1.24 10.05
CA ILE A 45 3.58 -1.86 9.23
C ILE A 45 3.67 -3.36 9.47
N GLU A 46 3.61 -3.81 10.72
CA GLU A 46 3.81 -5.21 11.07
C GLU A 46 2.58 -6.08 10.79
N ARG A 47 1.36 -5.52 10.90
CA ARG A 47 0.11 -6.30 10.81
C ARG A 47 -0.72 -6.01 9.57
N VAL A 48 -0.76 -4.76 9.11
CA VAL A 48 -1.67 -4.34 8.03
C VAL A 48 -0.97 -4.36 6.67
N LEU A 49 0.28 -3.87 6.61
CA LEU A 49 1.02 -3.79 5.35
C LEU A 49 1.20 -5.15 4.65
N PRO A 50 1.50 -6.28 5.33
CA PRO A 50 1.65 -7.58 4.67
C PRO A 50 0.35 -8.03 3.99
N GLU A 51 -0.78 -7.90 4.67
CA GLU A 51 -2.10 -8.26 4.12
C GLU A 51 -2.50 -7.32 2.98
N LEU A 52 -2.20 -6.03 3.10
CA LEU A 52 -2.46 -5.06 2.05
C LEU A 52 -1.62 -5.34 0.79
N GLN A 53 -0.36 -5.75 0.96
CA GLN A 53 0.50 -6.19 -0.15
C GLN A 53 -0.02 -7.49 -0.79
N LYS A 54 -0.54 -8.42 0.00
CA LYS A 54 -1.13 -9.65 -0.52
C LYS A 54 -2.38 -9.36 -1.36
N ALA A 55 -3.31 -8.57 -0.82
CA ALA A 55 -4.49 -8.11 -1.56
C ALA A 55 -4.12 -7.36 -2.84
N ALA A 56 -3.08 -6.51 -2.79
CA ALA A 56 -2.58 -5.81 -3.95
C ALA A 56 -2.07 -6.75 -5.06
N ARG A 57 -1.38 -7.84 -4.70
CA ARG A 57 -0.93 -8.86 -5.66
C ARG A 57 -2.10 -9.61 -6.29
N GLU A 58 -3.10 -9.96 -5.50
CA GLU A 58 -4.31 -10.63 -6.00
C GLU A 58 -5.09 -9.73 -6.95
N LEU A 59 -5.25 -8.45 -6.60
CA LEU A 59 -5.93 -7.46 -7.44
C LEU A 59 -5.15 -7.16 -8.73
N THR A 60 -3.82 -7.17 -8.67
CA THR A 60 -2.96 -7.01 -9.86
C THR A 60 -3.25 -8.07 -10.93
N LEU A 61 -3.68 -9.28 -10.56
CA LEU A 61 -4.08 -10.30 -11.54
C LEU A 61 -5.35 -9.94 -12.34
N LEU A 62 -6.17 -9.03 -11.82
CA LEU A 62 -7.38 -8.54 -12.50
C LEU A 62 -7.09 -7.33 -13.40
N LEU A 63 -5.92 -6.71 -13.24
CA LEU A 63 -5.49 -5.54 -13.98
C LEU A 63 -4.78 -5.97 -15.27
N ARG A 64 -5.37 -5.62 -16.42
CA ARG A 64 -4.82 -5.88 -17.76
C ARG A 64 -3.87 -4.76 -18.20
#